data_AF-A0A4R5CUL5-F1
#
_entry.id   AF-A0A4R5CUL5-F1
#
_cell.length_a   1.000
_cell.length_b   1.000
_cell.length_c   1.000
_cell.angle_alpha   90.00
_cell.angle_beta   90.00
_cell.angle_gamma   90.00
#
_symmetry.space_group_name_H-M   'P 1'
#
loop_
_entity.id
_entity.type
_entity.pdbx_description
1 polymer ?
#
loop_
_entity_poly.entity_id
_entity_poly.type
_entity_poly.pdbx_seq_one_letter_code
_entity_poly.pdbx_strand_id
1 'polypeptide(L)' 'MGYLVKYGYASKEDIDKLILDILPNVLDKKQKENKVINLIYAMHKKDKTLVNKGTSRKPIWKKFV' A
#
# COMPACT_ATOMS: atom_id res chain seq x y z
N MET A 1 10.33 12.46 3.09
CA MET A 1 10.56 11.91 1.73
C MET A 1 11.54 10.76 1.85
N GLY A 2 11.34 9.50 1.48
CA GLY A 2 10.18 8.77 0.98
C GLY A 2 10.49 7.28 1.17
N TYR A 3 9.66 6.55 1.91
CA TYR A 3 9.96 5.15 2.25
C TYR A 3 9.65 4.17 1.10
N LEU A 4 8.84 4.59 0.13
CA LEU A 4 8.71 3.93 -1.17
C LEU A 4 9.95 4.06 -2.06
N VAL A 5 10.95 4.87 -1.69
CA VAL A 5 12.22 4.97 -2.43
C VAL A 5 13.14 3.80 -2.13
N LYS A 6 13.05 3.18 -0.94
CA LYS A 6 14.03 2.17 -0.51
C LYS A 6 13.83 0.79 -1.14
N TYR A 7 12.61 0.44 -1.56
CA TYR A 7 12.33 -0.89 -2.10
C TYR A 7 11.80 -0.93 -3.54
N GLY A 8 11.32 0.17 -4.12
CA GLY A 8 10.86 0.21 -5.52
C GLY A 8 9.64 -0.68 -5.84
N TYR A 9 9.31 -1.65 -4.99
CA TYR A 9 8.17 -2.55 -5.03
C TYR A 9 7.77 -2.92 -3.60
N ALA A 10 6.47 -3.17 -3.38
CA ALA A 10 5.95 -3.65 -2.11
C ALA A 10 4.83 -4.67 -2.38
N SER A 11 4.90 -5.81 -1.69
CA SER A 11 3.84 -6.81 -1.69
C SER A 11 2.66 -6.32 -0.83
N LYS A 12 1.50 -6.96 -0.92
CA LYS A 12 0.38 -6.66 -0.02
C LYS A 12 0.80 -6.69 1.46
N GLU A 13 1.52 -7.73 1.88
CA GLU A 13 2.02 -7.87 3.25
C GLU A 13 3.03 -6.80 3.65
N ASP A 14 3.89 -6.36 2.72
CA ASP A 14 4.83 -5.27 2.98
C ASP A 14 4.09 -3.95 3.17
N ILE A 15 3.08 -3.69 2.34
CA ILE A 15 2.25 -2.48 2.47
C ILE A 15 1.44 -2.52 3.76
N ASP A 16 0.86 -3.67 4.10
CA ASP A 16 0.15 -3.85 5.36
C ASP A 16 1.10 -3.54 6.52
N LYS A 17 2.30 -4.14 6.59
CA LYS A 17 3.28 -3.83 7.65
C LYS A 17 3.70 -2.36 7.69
N LEU A 18 4.01 -1.77 6.53
CA LEU A 18 4.47 -0.38 6.42
C LEU A 18 3.39 0.61 6.82
N ILE A 19 2.14 0.36 6.44
CA ILE A 19 1.02 1.25 6.75
C ILE A 19 0.51 1.00 8.17
N LEU A 20 0.49 -0.24 8.64
CA LEU A 20 0.08 -0.55 10.02
C LEU A 20 0.90 0.18 11.07
N ASP A 21 2.19 0.40 10.80
CA ASP A 21 3.13 1.13 11.65
C ASP A 21 2.82 2.64 11.75
N ILE A 22 2.40 3.26 10.65
CA ILE A 22 1.98 4.68 10.60
C ILE A 22 0.51 4.91 10.94
N LEU A 23 -0.29 3.85 11.06
CA LEU A 23 -1.71 3.97 11.37
C LEU A 23 -1.94 4.17 12.87
N PRO A 24 -2.91 5.04 13.25
CA PRO A 24 -3.25 5.27 14.64
C PRO A 24 -3.54 3.97 15.41
N ASN A 25 -3.00 3.85 16.62
CA ASN A 25 -3.27 2.71 17.51
C ASN A 25 -4.74 2.62 17.98
N VAL A 26 -5.55 3.66 17.75
CA VAL A 26 -6.99 3.66 18.01
C VAL A 26 -7.79 2.82 17.00
N LEU A 27 -7.19 2.40 15.88
CA LEU A 27 -7.86 1.60 14.87
C LEU A 27 -7.69 0.09 15.14
N ASP A 28 -8.80 -0.65 15.11
CA ASP A 28 -8.79 -2.11 15.13
C ASP A 28 -8.13 -2.67 13.86
N LYS A 29 -7.59 -3.90 13.95
CA LYS A 29 -6.90 -4.57 12.84
C LYS A 29 -7.68 -4.51 11.53
N LYS A 30 -8.99 -4.80 11.57
CA LYS A 30 -9.88 -4.76 10.41
C LYS A 30 -10.04 -3.35 9.83
N GLN A 31 -10.12 -2.33 10.69
CA GLN A 31 -10.19 -0.93 10.25
C GLN A 31 -8.88 -0.51 9.59
N LYS A 32 -7.74 -0.95 10.15
CA LYS A 32 -6.42 -0.70 9.57
C LYS A 32 -6.28 -1.34 8.19
N GLU A 33 -6.64 -2.61 8.03
CA GLU A 33 -6.64 -3.32 6.73
C GLU A 33 -7.52 -2.61 5.69
N ASN A 34 -8.73 -2.20 6.07
CA ASN A 34 -9.61 -1.45 5.17
C ASN A 34 -9.00 -0.10 4.75
N LYS A 35 -8.30 0.58 5.67
CA LYS A 35 -7.64 1.84 5.38
C LYS A 35 -6.48 1.66 4.39
N VAL A 36 -5.70 0.59 4.55
CA VAL A 36 -4.64 0.19 3.62
C VAL A 36 -5.19 -0.01 2.22
N ILE A 37 -6.23 -0.83 2.08
CA ILE A 37 -6.87 -1.12 0.79
C ILE A 37 -7.37 0.17 0.12
N ASN A 38 -8.03 1.04 0.88
CA ASN A 38 -8.52 2.31 0.38
C ASN A 38 -7.40 3.25 -0.08
N LEU A 39 -6.27 3.28 0.64
CA LEU A 39 -5.12 4.08 0.26
C LEU A 39 -4.48 3.57 -1.03
N ILE A 40 -4.21 2.27 -1.13
CA ILE A 40 -3.67 1.65 -2.35
C ILE A 40 -4.60 1.94 -3.53
N TYR A 41 -5.91 1.79 -3.33
CA TYR A 41 -6.90 2.08 -4.38
C TYR A 41 -6.86 3.54 -4.82
N ALA A 42 -6.77 4.50 -3.88
CA ALA A 42 -6.63 5.91 -4.20
C ALA A 42 -5.34 6.18 -4.98
N MET A 43 -4.21 5.66 -4.52
CA MET A 43 -2.90 5.86 -5.16
C MET A 43 -2.82 5.23 -6.56
N HIS A 44 -3.42 4.05 -6.76
CA HIS A 44 -3.45 3.37 -8.05
C HIS A 44 -4.44 4.02 -9.02
N LYS A 45 -5.68 4.28 -8.57
CA LYS A 45 -6.79 4.64 -9.47
C LYS A 45 -7.01 6.14 -9.60
N LYS A 46 -6.81 6.91 -8.53
CA LYS A 46 -6.95 8.38 -8.56
C LYS A 46 -5.64 9.02 -8.95
N ASP A 47 -4.58 8.74 -8.18
CA ASP A 47 -3.31 9.46 -8.33
C ASP A 47 -2.41 8.84 -9.41
N LYS A 48 -2.70 7.59 -9.83
CA LYS A 48 -1.90 6.82 -10.80
C LYS A 48 -0.40 6.73 -10.44
N THR A 49 -0.08 6.83 -9.15
CA THR A 49 1.29 6.79 -8.63
C THR A 49 1.73 5.36 -8.28
N LEU A 50 0.81 4.40 -8.24
CA LEU A 50 1.07 2.98 -8.04
C LEU A 50 0.60 2.18 -9.25
N VAL A 51 1.40 1.19 -9.65
CA VAL A 51 1.02 0.21 -10.67
C VAL A 51 1.11 -1.20 -10.09
N ASN A 52 0.14 -2.05 -10.40
CA ASN A 52 0.24 -3.47 -10.09
C ASN A 52 1.06 -4.17 -11.18
N LYS A 53 2.23 -4.69 -10.81
CA LYS A 53 3.09 -5.53 -11.67
C LYS A 53 2.90 -7.03 -11.42
N GLY A 54 2.11 -7.40 -10.41
CA GLY A 54 1.76 -8.78 -10.09
C GLY A 54 0.44 -9.20 -10.72
N THR A 55 -0.15 -10.26 -10.17
CA THR A 55 -1.49 -10.72 -10.56
C THR A 55 -2.55 -10.10 -9.67
N SER A 56 -3.83 -10.21 -10.05
CA SER A 56 -4.95 -9.78 -9.18
C SER A 56 -4.94 -10.51 -7.83
N ARG A 57 -4.54 -11.80 -7.81
CA ARG A 57 -4.48 -12.62 -6.59
C ARG A 57 -3.24 -12.35 -5.74
N LYS A 58 -2.12 -11.97 -6.37
CA LYS A 58 -0.86 -11.62 -5.72
C LYS A 58 -0.36 -10.29 -6.29
N PRO A 59 -0.94 -9.16 -5.84
CA PRO A 59 -0.57 -7.86 -6.37
C PRO A 59 0.83 -7.47 -5.88
N ILE A 60 1.64 -6.98 -6.81
CA ILE A 60 2.97 -6.43 -6.53
C ILE A 60 2.89 -4.96 -6.91
N TRP A 61 2.87 -4.08 -5.91
CA TRP A 61 2.68 -2.66 -6.14
C TRP A 61 4.04 -2.00 -6.33
N LYS A 62 4.22 -1.34 -7.46
CA LYS A 62 5.42 -0.57 -7.80
C LYS A 62 5.05 0.90 -7.92
N LYS A 63 5.87 1.77 -7.31
CA LYS A 63 5.72 3.21 -7.49
C LYS A 63 6.04 3.57 -8.94
N PHE A 64 5.13 4.27 -9.59
CA PHE A 64 5.37 4.97 -10.84
C PHE A 64 6.08 6.27 -10.48
N VAL A 65 7.33 6.42 -10.92
CA VAL A 65 8.14 7.63 -10.76
C VAL A 65 8.18 8.37 -12.08
#